data_AF-R7CXE8-F1
#
_entry.id   AF-R7CXE8-F1
#
_cell.length_a   1.000
_cell.length_b   1.000
_cell.length_c   1.000
_cell.angle_alpha   90.00
_cell.angle_beta   90.00
_cell.angle_gamma   90.00
#
_symmetry.space_group_name_H-M   'P 1'
#
loop_
_entity.id
_entity.type
_entity.pdbx_description
1 polymer ?
#
loop_
_entity_poly.entity_id
_entity_poly.type
_entity_poly.pdbx_seq_one_letter_code
_entity_poly.pdbx_strand_id
1 'polypeptide(L)'
;MKKILFPILGLLLLSVSVSADGNDNATRPSVPEQTSVEQYPRHYRMQVLSNHALERIIKLAKEVSFSDDRRCLLEAALIERHITCDQCIRLMKELADFDDERLDIVRLVRGNLADPENIIDILDEFSFSSNRDTARELLRPRR
;
A
#
# COMPACT_ATOMS: atom_id res chain seq x y z
N MET A 1 29.48 -23.01 3.93
CA MET A 1 28.16 -23.02 4.59
C MET A 1 28.19 -21.99 5.71
N LYS A 2 27.67 -20.79 5.47
CA LYS A 2 27.66 -19.67 6.42
C LYS A 2 26.34 -19.71 7.18
N LYS A 3 26.38 -20.00 8.48
CA LYS A 3 25.21 -20.02 9.37
C LYS A 3 24.89 -18.58 9.75
N ILE A 4 23.74 -18.08 9.31
CA ILE A 4 23.26 -16.74 9.63
C ILE A 4 22.35 -16.89 10.85
N LEU A 5 22.76 -16.23 11.93
CA LEU A 5 22.11 -16.17 13.23
C LEU A 5 20.98 -15.13 13.17
N PHE A 6 19.73 -15.55 13.32
CA PHE A 6 18.58 -14.66 13.45
C PHE A 6 18.36 -14.32 14.94
N PRO A 7 18.50 -13.07 15.39
CA PRO A 7 18.10 -12.71 16.74
C PRO A 7 16.58 -12.48 16.81
N ILE A 8 15.94 -13.31 17.62
CA ILE A 8 14.54 -13.23 18.05
C ILE A 8 14.40 -11.96 18.91
N LEU A 9 13.63 -10.98 18.44
CA LEU A 9 13.28 -9.80 19.22
C LEU A 9 12.22 -10.22 20.25
N GLY A 10 12.66 -10.37 21.49
CA GLY A 10 11.84 -10.77 22.63
C GLY A 10 10.75 -9.76 22.97
N LEU A 11 9.53 -10.27 23.06
CA LEU A 11 8.34 -9.62 23.61
C LEU A 11 8.54 -9.43 25.12
N LEU A 12 8.82 -8.21 25.57
CA LEU A 12 8.89 -7.89 27.00
C LEU A 12 7.46 -7.64 27.52
N LEU A 13 6.91 -8.64 28.20
CA LEU A 13 5.71 -8.54 29.01
C LEU A 13 6.00 -7.63 30.22
N LEU A 14 5.41 -6.43 30.24
CA LEU A 14 5.35 -5.62 31.45
C LEU A 14 4.32 -6.25 32.40
N SER A 15 4.85 -6.73 33.51
CA SER A 15 4.17 -7.28 34.67
C SER A 15 3.11 -6.33 35.22
N VAL A 16 1.85 -6.78 35.21
CA VAL A 16 0.80 -6.27 36.11
C VAL A 16 1.10 -6.79 37.51
N SER A 17 1.27 -5.90 38.47
CA SER A 17 1.27 -6.24 39.89
C SER A 17 -0.17 -6.49 40.33
N VAL A 18 -0.48 -7.74 40.67
CA VAL A 18 -1.73 -8.09 41.33
C VAL A 18 -1.56 -7.81 42.83
N SER A 19 -2.38 -6.91 43.38
CA SER A 19 -2.63 -6.84 44.81
C SER A 19 -4.09 -7.21 45.03
N ALA A 20 -4.29 -8.34 45.69
CA ALA A 20 -5.59 -8.78 46.17
C ALA A 20 -5.80 -8.23 47.59
N ASP A 21 -6.87 -7.46 47.80
CA ASP A 21 -7.60 -7.51 49.06
C ASP A 21 -9.07 -7.12 48.79
N GLY A 22 -10.00 -7.92 49.30
CA GLY A 22 -11.41 -7.89 48.93
C GLY A 22 -12.23 -6.99 49.84
N ASN A 23 -13.19 -6.25 49.26
CA ASN A 23 -14.47 -5.93 49.90
C ASN A 23 -15.47 -5.39 48.87
N ASP A 24 -16.73 -5.77 49.05
CA ASP A 24 -17.84 -5.61 48.13
C ASP A 24 -18.45 -4.19 48.16
N ASN A 25 -18.91 -3.74 46.99
CA ASN A 25 -19.88 -2.65 46.75
C ASN A 25 -19.54 -1.22 47.27
N ALA A 26 -18.90 -0.40 46.43
CA ALA A 26 -19.19 1.04 46.31
C ALA A 26 -18.54 1.66 45.05
N THR A 27 -19.38 2.26 44.20
CA THR A 27 -19.17 3.47 43.37
C THR A 27 -17.83 3.62 42.63
N ARG A 28 -17.81 3.21 41.36
CA ARG A 28 -16.76 3.60 40.40
C ARG A 28 -16.97 5.08 39.99
N PRO A 29 -15.93 5.93 39.96
CA PRO A 29 -16.07 7.36 39.68
C PRO A 29 -16.49 7.63 38.23
N SER A 30 -17.41 8.59 38.07
CA SER A 30 -17.89 9.16 36.82
C SER A 30 -16.78 9.94 36.08
N VAL A 31 -16.39 9.46 34.91
CA VAL A 31 -15.60 10.18 33.89
C VAL A 31 -16.58 10.72 32.84
N PRO A 32 -16.46 11.98 32.40
CA PRO A 32 -17.57 12.74 31.83
C PRO A 32 -18.04 12.21 30.48
N GLU A 33 -19.36 12.32 30.31
CA GLU A 33 -20.11 12.11 29.08
C GLU A 33 -19.65 13.07 27.99
N GLN A 34 -19.05 12.53 26.92
CA GLN A 34 -18.98 13.17 25.62
C GLN A 34 -19.47 12.18 24.56
N THR A 35 -20.78 12.29 24.31
CA THR A 35 -21.44 12.24 22.99
C THR A 35 -21.00 11.14 22.01
N SER A 36 -21.89 10.14 21.91
CA SER A 36 -22.22 9.37 20.69
C SER A 36 -21.05 8.96 19.81
N VAL A 37 -20.57 7.75 20.05
CA VAL A 37 -19.99 6.91 18.99
C VAL A 37 -21.07 6.72 17.91
N GLU A 38 -21.12 7.63 16.93
CA GLU A 38 -21.76 7.32 15.66
C GLU A 38 -20.97 6.17 15.06
N GLN A 39 -21.56 4.99 15.16
CA GLN A 39 -21.11 3.77 14.52
C GLN A 39 -21.35 3.92 13.02
N TYR A 40 -20.48 4.70 12.37
CA TYR A 40 -20.50 4.83 10.93
C TYR A 40 -20.29 3.44 10.33
N PRO A 41 -21.08 3.06 9.30
CA PRO A 41 -20.86 1.80 8.60
C PRO A 41 -19.42 1.81 8.08
N ARG A 42 -18.80 0.62 8.02
CA ARG A 42 -17.49 0.37 7.40
C ARG A 42 -17.51 0.83 5.94
N HIS A 43 -17.47 2.14 5.72
CA HIS A 43 -17.10 2.71 4.45
C HIS A 43 -15.64 2.29 4.29
N TYR A 44 -15.41 1.37 3.35
CA TYR A 44 -14.09 1.16 2.76
C TYR A 44 -13.65 2.51 2.20
N ARG A 45 -13.07 3.35 3.06
CA ARG A 45 -12.32 4.51 2.63
C ARG A 45 -11.09 3.89 1.99
N MET A 46 -11.17 3.64 0.69
CA MET A 46 -10.07 3.11 -0.09
C MET A 46 -8.83 3.90 0.31
N GLN A 47 -7.93 3.24 1.04
CA GLN A 47 -6.78 3.94 1.60
C GLN A 47 -5.78 4.08 0.46
N VAL A 48 -5.92 5.19 -0.26
CA VAL A 48 -5.00 5.56 -1.34
C VAL A 48 -3.60 5.66 -0.74
N LEU A 49 -2.63 5.07 -1.44
CA LEU A 49 -1.22 5.10 -1.07
C LEU A 49 -0.80 6.55 -0.80
N SER A 50 -0.16 6.80 0.34
CA SER A 50 0.33 8.15 0.64
C SER A 50 1.59 8.47 -0.18
N ASN A 51 1.79 9.75 -0.49
CA ASN A 51 2.99 10.20 -1.24
C ASN A 51 4.30 9.81 -0.55
N HIS A 52 4.36 9.91 0.79
CA HIS A 52 5.51 9.46 1.57
C HIS A 52 5.74 7.95 1.45
N ALA A 53 4.68 7.14 1.43
CA ALA A 53 4.81 5.70 1.23
C ALA A 53 5.30 5.39 -0.20
N LEU A 54 4.78 6.10 -1.21
CA LEU A 54 5.22 5.98 -2.60
C LEU A 54 6.72 6.29 -2.74
N GLU A 55 7.19 7.40 -2.18
CA GLU A 55 8.61 7.79 -2.22
C GLU A 55 9.52 6.72 -1.61
N ARG A 56 9.10 6.12 -0.49
CA ARG A 56 9.83 5.01 0.13
C ARG A 56 9.88 3.77 -0.77
N ILE A 57 8.76 3.43 -1.42
CA ILE A 57 8.68 2.29 -2.34
C ILE A 57 9.62 2.50 -3.52
N ILE A 58 9.58 3.70 -4.14
CA ILE A 58 10.44 4.05 -5.27
C ILE A 58 11.92 4.00 -4.86
N LYS A 59 12.28 4.57 -3.70
CA LYS A 59 13.66 4.53 -3.20
C LYS A 59 14.14 3.09 -3.01
N LEU A 60 13.35 2.25 -2.35
CA LEU A 60 13.69 0.84 -2.14
C LEU A 60 13.81 0.09 -3.47
N ALA A 61 12.90 0.32 -4.42
CA ALA A 61 12.94 -0.31 -5.74
C ALA A 61 14.22 0.08 -6.51
N LYS A 62 14.67 1.33 -6.42
CA LYS A 62 15.92 1.81 -7.04
C LYS A 62 17.18 1.19 -6.44
N GLU A 63 17.14 0.73 -5.18
CA GLU A 63 18.25 0.04 -4.53
C GLU A 63 18.36 -1.44 -4.96
N VAL A 64 17.33 -2.00 -5.60
CA VAL A 64 17.30 -3.39 -6.06
C VAL A 64 17.84 -3.53 -7.48
N SER A 65 19.01 -4.15 -7.61
CA SER A 65 19.72 -4.31 -8.89
C SER A 65 19.01 -5.22 -9.89
N PHE A 66 18.42 -6.33 -9.43
CA PHE A 66 17.79 -7.32 -10.30
C PHE A 66 16.32 -6.98 -10.57
N SER A 67 15.90 -7.03 -11.83
CA SER A 67 14.54 -6.69 -12.28
C SER A 67 13.47 -7.55 -11.60
N ASP A 68 13.72 -8.85 -11.45
CA ASP A 68 12.76 -9.79 -10.87
C ASP A 68 12.54 -9.51 -9.38
N ASP A 69 13.61 -9.24 -8.63
CA ASP A 69 13.55 -8.86 -7.22
C ASP A 69 12.82 -7.53 -7.04
N ARG A 70 13.10 -6.56 -7.93
CA ARG A 70 12.43 -5.25 -7.92
C ARG A 70 10.94 -5.39 -8.18
N ARG A 71 10.56 -6.25 -9.15
CA ARG A 71 9.16 -6.57 -9.44
C ARG A 71 8.47 -7.23 -8.24
N CYS A 72 9.10 -8.19 -7.59
CA CYS A 72 8.59 -8.84 -6.38
C CYS A 72 8.35 -7.83 -5.25
N LEU A 73 9.29 -6.89 -5.06
CA LEU A 73 9.16 -5.80 -4.09
C LEU A 73 7.96 -4.90 -4.42
N LEU A 74 7.80 -4.48 -5.67
CA LEU A 74 6.68 -3.64 -6.09
C LEU A 74 5.34 -4.36 -5.93
N GLU A 75 5.25 -5.63 -6.31
CA GLU A 75 4.05 -6.44 -6.13
C GLU A 75 3.66 -6.53 -4.65
N ALA A 76 4.61 -6.88 -3.78
CA ALA A 76 4.37 -6.94 -2.34
C ALA A 76 4.00 -5.58 -1.71
N ALA A 77 4.54 -4.48 -2.24
CA ALA A 77 4.28 -3.14 -1.72
C ALA A 77 2.93 -2.57 -2.17
N LEU A 78 2.44 -2.98 -3.35
CA LEU A 78 1.23 -2.43 -3.99
C LEU A 78 0.01 -3.35 -3.86
N ILE A 79 0.20 -4.60 -3.39
CA ILE A 79 -0.90 -5.54 -3.16
C ILE A 79 -1.98 -4.93 -2.28
N GLU A 80 -3.25 -5.05 -2.71
CA GLU A 80 -4.45 -4.52 -2.04
C GLU A 80 -4.45 -3.00 -1.76
N ARG A 81 -3.48 -2.25 -2.29
CA ARG A 81 -3.44 -0.78 -2.14
C ARG A 81 -4.06 -0.11 -3.34
N HIS A 82 -4.86 0.91 -3.06
CA HIS A 82 -5.31 1.83 -4.08
C HIS A 82 -4.22 2.84 -4.40
N ILE A 83 -4.03 3.13 -5.68
CA ILE A 83 -3.11 4.17 -6.13
C ILE A 83 -3.83 5.09 -7.11
N THR A 84 -3.40 6.34 -7.22
CA THR A 84 -3.92 7.23 -8.28
C THR A 84 -3.20 7.01 -9.60
N CYS A 85 -3.78 7.50 -10.69
CA CYS A 85 -3.16 7.50 -12.01
C CYS A 85 -1.83 8.28 -11.98
N ASP A 86 -1.79 9.43 -11.31
CA ASP A 86 -0.55 10.20 -11.09
C ASP A 86 0.53 9.38 -10.38
N GLN A 87 0.16 8.57 -9.38
CA GLN A 87 1.13 7.72 -8.67
C GLN A 87 1.63 6.58 -9.57
N CYS A 88 0.77 6.02 -10.41
CA CYS A 88 1.19 5.07 -11.45
C CYS A 88 2.19 5.71 -12.43
N ILE A 89 1.91 6.92 -12.90
CA ILE A 89 2.78 7.68 -13.81
C ILE A 89 4.13 7.94 -13.13
N ARG A 90 4.16 8.31 -11.85
CA ARG A 90 5.40 8.46 -11.10
C ARG A 90 6.21 7.16 -11.02
N LEU A 91 5.57 6.03 -10.74
CA LEU A 91 6.25 4.72 -10.77
C LEU A 91 6.85 4.46 -12.16
N MET A 92 6.09 4.69 -13.23
CA MET A 92 6.54 4.53 -14.61
C MET A 92 7.74 5.41 -14.96
N LYS A 93 7.71 6.69 -14.58
CA LYS A 93 8.81 7.63 -14.87
C LYS A 93 10.06 7.37 -14.07
N GLU A 94 9.92 6.87 -12.84
CA GLU A 94 11.05 6.72 -11.92
C GLU A 94 11.69 5.33 -11.93
N LEU A 95 10.98 4.30 -12.41
CA LEU A 95 11.41 2.90 -12.33
C LEU A 95 11.46 2.16 -13.68
N ALA A 96 11.01 2.79 -14.76
CA ALA A 96 10.99 2.20 -16.09
C ALA A 96 11.61 3.13 -17.14
N ASP A 97 12.56 2.60 -17.90
CA ASP A 97 13.21 3.32 -19.00
C ASP A 97 12.44 3.12 -20.32
N PHE A 98 11.76 1.98 -20.47
CA PHE A 98 11.08 1.58 -21.71
C PHE A 98 9.61 1.21 -21.50
N ASP A 99 8.83 1.27 -22.58
CA ASP A 99 7.39 1.00 -22.55
C ASP A 99 7.04 -0.42 -22.08
N ASP A 100 7.90 -1.42 -22.29
CA ASP A 100 7.66 -2.78 -21.80
C ASP A 100 7.70 -2.84 -20.27
N GLU A 101 8.64 -2.13 -19.64
CA GLU A 101 8.74 -2.01 -18.18
C GLU A 101 7.59 -1.18 -17.60
N ARG A 102 7.14 -0.16 -18.34
CA ARG A 102 5.93 0.60 -17.99
C ARG A 102 4.69 -0.29 -18.00
N LEU A 103 4.56 -1.19 -18.98
CA LEU A 103 3.47 -2.17 -19.01
C LEU A 103 3.49 -3.09 -17.79
N ASP A 104 4.67 -3.47 -17.31
CA ASP A 104 4.79 -4.28 -16.08
C ASP A 104 4.27 -3.53 -14.85
N ILE A 105 4.56 -2.24 -14.73
CA ILE A 105 4.00 -1.40 -13.67
C ILE A 105 2.47 -1.31 -13.80
N VAL A 106 1.95 -1.07 -15.00
CA VAL A 106 0.50 -1.03 -15.26
C VAL A 106 -0.18 -2.35 -14.87
N ARG A 107 0.47 -3.51 -15.14
CA ARG A 107 -0.05 -4.83 -14.75
C ARG A 107 -0.20 -5.00 -13.24
N LEU A 108 0.70 -4.40 -12.45
CA LEU A 108 0.64 -4.46 -10.99
C LEU A 108 -0.56 -3.68 -10.43
N VAL A 109 -0.99 -2.62 -11.11
CA VAL A 109 -1.92 -1.63 -10.54
C VAL A 109 -3.33 -1.67 -11.13
N ARG A 110 -3.52 -2.36 -12.25
CA ARG A 110 -4.77 -2.39 -13.06
C ARG A 110 -6.08 -2.69 -12.31
N GLY A 111 -6.03 -3.25 -11.10
CA GLY A 111 -7.21 -3.57 -10.29
C GLY A 111 -7.55 -2.52 -9.23
N ASN A 112 -6.63 -1.62 -8.92
CA ASN A 112 -6.69 -0.78 -7.72
C ASN A 112 -6.54 0.72 -8.03
N LEU A 113 -6.75 1.16 -9.27
CA LEU A 113 -6.75 2.59 -9.59
C LEU A 113 -7.89 3.29 -8.83
N ALA A 114 -7.55 4.36 -8.10
CA ALA A 114 -8.49 5.11 -7.27
C ALA A 114 -9.32 6.13 -8.08
N ASP A 115 -8.81 6.53 -9.24
CA ASP A 115 -9.31 7.60 -10.12
C ASP A 115 -9.31 7.12 -11.59
N PRO A 116 -10.09 6.08 -11.94
CA PRO A 116 -10.10 5.49 -13.28
C PRO A 116 -10.49 6.47 -14.40
N GLU A 117 -11.12 7.60 -14.08
CA GLU A 117 -11.37 8.70 -15.01
C GLU A 117 -10.10 9.30 -15.62
N ASN A 118 -8.96 9.19 -14.94
CA ASN A 118 -7.66 9.74 -15.35
C ASN A 118 -6.77 8.71 -16.08
N ILE A 119 -7.31 7.56 -16.48
CA ILE A 119 -6.53 6.51 -17.18
C ILE A 119 -5.84 7.04 -18.45
N ILE A 120 -6.43 8.03 -19.14
CA ILE A 120 -5.83 8.64 -20.33
C ILE A 120 -4.42 9.17 -20.04
N ASP A 121 -4.18 9.74 -18.86
CA ASP A 121 -2.88 10.29 -18.48
C ASP A 121 -1.82 9.18 -18.39
N ILE A 122 -2.18 7.97 -17.94
CA ILE A 122 -1.29 6.80 -17.97
C ILE A 122 -0.98 6.40 -19.42
N LEU A 123 -1.99 6.44 -20.31
CA LEU A 123 -1.83 6.03 -21.71
C LEU A 123 -0.91 6.98 -22.49
N ASP A 124 -0.92 8.27 -22.15
CA ASP A 124 -0.12 9.29 -22.82
C ASP A 124 1.37 9.23 -22.46
N GLU A 125 1.74 8.43 -21.46
CA GLU A 125 3.14 8.17 -21.10
C GLU A 125 3.81 7.10 -21.97
N PHE A 126 3.06 6.39 -22.80
CA PHE A 126 3.59 5.38 -23.72
C PHE A 126 4.07 6.02 -25.04
N SER A 127 5.26 5.64 -25.47
CA SER A 127 5.87 6.15 -26.70
C SER A 127 5.36 5.39 -27.93
N PHE A 128 5.09 4.10 -27.79
CA PHE A 128 4.63 3.23 -28.87
C PHE A 128 3.12 2.97 -28.78
N SER A 129 2.43 3.10 -29.91
CA SER A 129 0.98 2.86 -29.99
C SER A 129 0.59 1.44 -29.60
N SER A 130 1.40 0.43 -29.96
CA SER A 130 1.19 -0.97 -29.57
C SER A 130 1.16 -1.17 -28.05
N ASN A 131 2.08 -0.52 -27.35
CA ASN A 131 2.18 -0.62 -25.90
C ASN A 131 1.05 0.18 -25.24
N ARG A 132 0.73 1.36 -25.78
CA ARG A 132 -0.43 2.15 -25.35
C ARG A 132 -1.75 1.39 -25.48
N ASP A 133 -1.96 0.69 -26.59
CA ASP A 133 -3.16 -0.12 -26.81
C ASP A 133 -3.20 -1.32 -25.87
N THR A 134 -2.05 -1.94 -25.59
CA THR A 134 -1.94 -3.00 -24.57
C THR A 134 -2.27 -2.48 -23.18
N ALA A 135 -1.77 -1.30 -22.80
CA ALA A 135 -2.08 -0.66 -21.52
C ALA A 135 -3.57 -0.35 -21.39
N ARG A 136 -4.20 0.13 -22.46
CA ARG A 136 -5.65 0.38 -22.51
C ARG A 136 -6.45 -0.89 -22.24
N GLU A 137 -6.09 -2.01 -22.85
CA GLU A 137 -6.79 -3.29 -22.60
C GLU A 137 -6.56 -3.78 -21.17
N LEU A 138 -5.37 -3.57 -20.60
CA LEU A 138 -5.07 -3.94 -19.21
C LEU A 138 -5.88 -3.13 -18.19
N LEU A 139 -6.06 -1.83 -18.44
CA LEU A 139 -6.74 -0.88 -17.55
C LEU A 139 -8.25 -0.82 -17.76
N ARG A 140 -8.78 -1.55 -18.74
CA ARG A 140 -10.21 -1.59 -19.01
C ARG A 140 -10.97 -2.11 -17.78
N PRO A 141 -12.00 -1.39 -17.30
CA PRO A 141 -12.81 -1.85 -16.17
C PRO A 141 -13.35 -3.26 -16.42
N ARG A 142 -13.21 -4.15 -15.44
CA ARG A 142 -13.83 -5.48 -15.49
C ARG A 142 -15.35 -5.27 -15.41
N ARG A 143 -16.06 -5.66 -16.47
CA ARG A 143 -17.52 -5.71 -16.51
C ARG A 143 -18.04 -6.91 -15.74
#